data_AF-A0A2S9FRG9-F1
#
_entry.id   AF-A0A2S9FRG9-F1
#
_cell.length_a   1.000
_cell.length_b   1.000
_cell.length_c   1.000
_cell.angle_alpha   90.00
_cell.angle_beta   90.00
_cell.angle_gamma   90.00
#
_symmetry.space_group_name_H-M   'P 1'
#
loop_
_entity.id
_entity.type
_entity.pdbx_description
1 polymer ?
#
loop_
_entity_poly.entity_id
_entity_poly.type
_entity_poly.pdbx_seq_one_letter_code
_entity_poly.pdbx_strand_id
1 'polypeptide(L)' 'GSEDRLFPLEFQRRVVRERLGLEVEVIPGGHLAALSHPDELAAALLSRR' A
#
# COMPACT_ATOMS: atom_id res chain seq x y z
N GLY A 1 -1.10 -1.47 4.20
CA GLY A 1 -0.31 -0.23 4.34
C GLY A 1 1.01 -0.54 4.99
N SER A 2 1.67 0.46 5.55
CA SER A 2 3.00 0.37 6.17
C SER A 2 3.12 -0.67 7.30
N GLU A 3 2.01 -1.07 7.92
CA GLU A 3 1.96 -1.96 9.09
C GLU A 3 1.37 -3.35 8.76
N ASP A 4 1.29 -3.71 7.48
CA ASP A 4 0.75 -5.01 7.07
C ASP A 4 1.64 -6.16 7.57
N ARG A 5 1.06 -7.06 8.37
CA ARG A 5 1.72 -8.25 8.91
C ARG A 5 1.49 -9.52 8.08
N LEU A 6 0.50 -9.52 7.20
CA LEU A 6 0.21 -10.63 6.29
C LEU A 6 1.10 -10.53 5.05
N PHE A 7 1.18 -9.33 4.46
CA PHE A 7 2.10 -9.00 3.37
C PHE A 7 2.98 -7.81 3.76
N PRO A 8 4.13 -8.03 4.43
CA PRO A 8 5.02 -6.96 4.86
C PRO A 8 5.45 -6.03 3.71
N LEU A 9 5.68 -4.75 4.00
CA LEU A 9 6.00 -3.73 2.99
C LEU A 9 7.18 -4.13 2.08
N GLU A 10 8.25 -4.68 2.66
CA GLU A 10 9.43 -5.12 1.88
C GLU A 10 9.12 -6.30 0.95
N PHE A 11 8.18 -7.18 1.34
CA PHE A 11 7.70 -8.23 0.45
C PHE A 11 6.93 -7.63 -0.74
N GLN A 12 6.01 -6.69 -0.49
CA GLN A 12 5.25 -6.03 -1.55
C GLN A 12 6.16 -5.25 -2.52
N ARG A 13 7.13 -4.47 -1.99
CA ARG A 13 8.15 -3.75 -2.79
C ARG A 13 8.88 -4.68 -3.75
N ARG A 14 9.37 -5.81 -3.24
CA ARG A 14 10.09 -6.79 -4.06
C ARG A 14 9.21 -7.36 -5.16
N VAL A 15 7.99 -7.80 -4.83
CA VAL A 15 7.06 -8.40 -5.80
C VAL A 15 6.69 -7.42 -6.90
N VAL A 16 6.36 -6.17 -6.57
CA VAL A 16 5.97 -5.16 -7.55
C VAL A 16 7.14 -4.79 -8.46
N ARG A 17 8.35 -4.61 -7.91
CA ARG A 17 9.55 -4.35 -8.71
C ARG A 17 9.88 -5.50 -9.65
N GLU A 18 9.89 -6.74 -9.15
CA GLU A 18 10.25 -7.92 -9.94
C GLU A 18 9.23 -8.25 -11.04
N ARG A 19 7.94 -8.00 -10.79
CA ARG A 19 6.86 -8.38 -11.73
C ARG A 19 6.42 -7.25 -12.65
N LEU A 20 6.46 -6.01 -12.18
CA LEU A 20 5.89 -4.86 -12.88
C LEU A 20 6.92 -3.76 -13.16
N GLY A 21 8.12 -3.81 -12.56
CA GLY A 21 9.12 -2.75 -12.70
C GLY A 21 8.66 -1.41 -12.11
N LEU A 22 7.71 -1.43 -11.17
CA LEU A 22 7.13 -0.24 -10.54
C LEU A 22 7.62 -0.09 -9.09
N GLU A 23 7.54 1.14 -8.60
CA GLU A 23 7.69 1.46 -7.18
C GLU A 23 6.32 1.53 -6.51
N VAL A 24 6.27 1.28 -5.20
CA VAL A 24 5.03 1.32 -4.42
C VAL A 24 4.89 2.65 -3.69
N GLU A 25 3.68 3.19 -3.70
CA GLU A 25 3.30 4.24 -2.76
C GLU A 25 2.85 3.59 -1.44
N VAL A 26 3.31 4.15 -0.33
CA VAL A 26 3.03 3.62 1.00
C VAL A 26 1.99 4.48 1.68
N ILE A 27 0.90 3.85 2.09
CA ILE A 27 -0.18 4.45 2.90
C ILE A 27 -0.16 3.87 4.31
N PRO A 28 -0.70 4.57 5.32
CA PRO A 28 -0.83 4.04 6.68
C PRO A 28 -1.71 2.78 6.76
N GLY A 29 -1.60 2.05 7.87
CA GLY A 29 -2.47 0.92 8.21
C GLY A 29 -1.95 -0.47 7.87
N GLY A 30 -2.66 -1.47 8.37
CA GLY A 30 -2.33 -2.89 8.23
C GLY A 30 -2.82 -3.52 6.92
N HIS A 31 -3.14 -4.83 6.98
CA HIS A 31 -3.65 -5.57 5.81
C HIS A 31 -5.00 -5.03 5.31
N LEU A 32 -5.89 -4.70 6.25
CA LEU A 32 -7.20 -4.13 5.97
C LEU A 32 -7.16 -2.59 6.06
N ALA A 33 -6.28 -1.95 5.29
CA ALA A 33 -6.16 -0.49 5.27
C ALA A 33 -7.46 0.20 4.82
N ALA A 34 -8.20 -0.41 3.88
CA ALA A 34 -9.51 0.09 3.46
C ALA A 34 -10.57 0.12 4.57
N LEU A 35 -10.38 -0.67 5.64
CA LEU A 35 -11.27 -0.68 6.81
C LEU A 35 -10.74 0.22 7.94
N SER A 36 -9.44 0.19 8.20
CA SER A 36 -8.82 0.90 9.33
C SER A 36 -8.42 2.34 9.05
N HIS A 37 -8.12 2.66 7.79
CA HIS A 37 -7.67 3.97 7.30
C HIS A 37 -8.39 4.32 5.97
N PRO A 38 -9.75 4.31 5.95
CA PRO A 38 -10.52 4.48 4.72
C PRO A 38 -10.32 5.87 4.10
N ASP A 39 -10.21 6.92 4.92
CA ASP A 39 -10.09 8.30 4.45
C ASP A 39 -8.70 8.56 3.84
N GLU A 40 -7.63 8.07 4.47
CA GLU A 40 -6.27 8.17 3.94
C GLU A 40 -6.12 7.38 2.63
N LEU A 41 -6.73 6.19 2.56
CA LEU A 41 -6.76 5.41 1.32
C LEU A 41 -7.50 6.17 0.21
N ALA A 42 -8.69 6.71 0.50
CA ALA A 42 -9.47 7.46 -0.47
C ALA A 42 -8.71 8.71 -0.95
N ALA A 43 -8.08 9.44 -0.03
CA ALA A 43 -7.24 10.60 -0.36
C ALA A 43 -6.07 10.23 -1.27
N ALA A 44 -5.37 9.11 -1.01
CA ALA A 44 -4.27 8.64 -1.86
C ALA A 44 -4.73 8.19 -3.27
N LEU A 45 -5.95 7.65 -3.38
CA LEU A 45 -6.53 7.29 -4.68
C LEU A 45 -6.98 8.51 -5.47
N LEU A 46 -7.58 9.50 -4.80
CA LEU A 46 -8.08 10.72 -5.43
C LEU A 46 -6.97 11.74 -5.76
N SER A 47 -5.82 11.66 -5.10
CA SER A 47 -4.66 12.51 -5.39
C SER A 47 -3.91 12.09 -6.66
N ARG A 48 -4.09 10.84 -7.11
CA ARG A 48 -3.58 10.36 -8.39
C ARG A 48 -4.44 10.88 -9.54
N ARG A 49 -3.87 11.80 -10.33
CA ARG A 49 -4.40 12.18 -11.65
C ARG A 49 -3.66 11.41 -12.74
#